data_AF-A0A2S7TH79-F1
#
_entry.id   AF-A0A2S7TH79-F1
#
_cell.length_a   1.000
_cell.length_b   1.000
_cell.length_c   1.000
_cell.angle_alpha   90.00
_cell.angle_beta   90.00
_cell.angle_gamma   90.00
#
_symmetry.space_group_name_H-M   'P 1'
#
loop_
_entity.id
_entity.type
_entity.pdbx_description
1 polymer ?
#
loop_
_entity_poly.entity_id
_entity_poly.type
_entity_poly.pdbx_seq_one_letter_code
_entity_poly.pdbx_strand_id
1 'polypeptide(L)'
;MERNSLLLFRKSHRIFWVFLRGLIFTIFTLGIYGAWFQVSLRKYVMSHLRLGNVSFNFKGQGKTLFWLNFKFFLFFYPTLGIYTFWYVKNLWTYYASNTEVTLNEEKQNFSFTAQTGDIFELLLVNSLLLICTLGLALPWVVIRTNTFIFKFLALENFDSKKIQKASYDNYDDATGEAALDMLDFNLI
;
A
#
# COMPACT_ATOMS: atom_id res chain seq x y z
N MET A 1 13.21 -31.20 3.75
CA MET A 1 11.81 -30.72 3.75
C MET A 1 11.30 -30.25 5.12
N GLU A 2 11.56 -30.95 6.24
CA GLU A 2 11.01 -30.59 7.56
C GLU A 2 11.46 -29.24 8.17
N ARG A 3 12.64 -28.72 7.81
CA ARG A 3 13.16 -27.47 8.40
C ARG A 3 12.42 -26.22 7.90
N ASN A 4 11.90 -26.27 6.67
CA ASN A 4 11.15 -25.17 6.06
C ASN A 4 9.70 -25.14 6.58
N SER A 5 9.06 -26.29 6.81
CA SER A 5 7.71 -26.34 7.39
C SER A 5 7.64 -25.80 8.82
N LEU A 6 8.67 -26.06 9.64
CA LEU A 6 8.75 -25.51 11.00
C LEU A 6 8.99 -23.98 11.04
N LEU A 7 9.72 -23.43 10.07
CA LEU A 7 9.91 -21.98 9.94
C LEU A 7 8.64 -21.28 9.44
N LEU A 8 7.90 -21.91 8.52
CA LEU A 8 6.61 -21.42 8.04
C LEU A 8 5.56 -21.41 9.15
N PHE A 9 5.46 -22.49 9.94
CA PHE A 9 4.54 -22.57 11.08
C PHE A 9 4.86 -21.50 12.13
N ARG A 10 6.15 -21.30 12.45
CA ARG A 10 6.58 -20.29 13.43
C ARG A 10 6.37 -18.86 12.97
N LYS A 11 6.47 -18.58 11.66
CA LYS A 11 6.22 -17.26 11.07
C LYS A 11 4.72 -16.96 10.97
N SER A 12 3.91 -17.93 10.53
CA SER A 12 2.45 -17.82 10.47
C SER A 12 1.83 -17.59 11.85
N HIS A 13 2.28 -18.33 12.88
CA HIS A 13 1.81 -18.14 14.25
C HIS A 13 2.07 -16.72 14.80
N ARG A 14 3.21 -16.10 14.44
CA ARG A 14 3.52 -14.72 14.85
C ARG A 14 2.60 -13.70 14.18
N ILE A 15 2.28 -13.88 12.90
CA ILE A 15 1.36 -13.00 12.17
C ILE A 15 -0.04 -13.12 12.76
N PHE A 16 -0.48 -14.35 13.04
CA PHE A 16 -1.76 -14.62 13.67
C PHE A 16 -1.91 -13.91 15.01
N TRP A 17 -0.89 -13.92 15.87
CA TRP A 17 -0.94 -13.20 17.15
C TRP A 17 -1.01 -11.68 16.99
N VAL A 18 -0.30 -11.09 16.03
CA VAL A 18 -0.40 -9.65 15.73
C VAL A 18 -1.80 -9.31 15.19
N PHE A 19 -2.33 -10.17 14.31
CA PHE A 19 -3.66 -10.04 13.75
C PHE A 19 -4.74 -10.13 14.84
N LEU A 20 -4.68 -11.18 15.65
CA LEU A 20 -5.64 -11.47 16.72
C LEU A 20 -5.63 -10.37 17.79
N ARG A 21 -4.47 -9.90 18.22
CA ARG A 21 -4.36 -8.77 19.16
C ARG A 21 -5.04 -7.55 18.56
N GLY A 22 -4.71 -7.20 17.32
CA GLY A 22 -5.31 -6.05 16.65
C GLY A 22 -6.83 -6.19 16.47
N LEU A 23 -7.32 -7.38 16.15
CA LEU A 23 -8.75 -7.67 16.00
C LEU A 23 -9.50 -7.53 17.32
N ILE A 24 -8.98 -8.09 18.41
CA ILE A 24 -9.57 -7.97 19.75
C ILE A 24 -9.66 -6.50 20.17
N PHE A 25 -8.58 -5.73 20.00
CA PHE A 25 -8.59 -4.29 20.29
C PHE A 25 -9.57 -3.53 19.39
N THR A 26 -9.74 -3.95 18.14
CA THR A 26 -10.69 -3.32 17.21
C THR A 26 -12.14 -3.57 17.62
N ILE A 27 -12.48 -4.80 18.02
CA ILE A 27 -13.81 -5.13 18.57
C ILE A 27 -14.07 -4.38 19.87
N PHE A 28 -13.10 -4.39 20.79
CA PHE A 28 -13.24 -3.77 22.11
C PHE A 28 -13.38 -2.24 22.04
N THR A 29 -12.76 -1.60 21.06
CA THR A 29 -12.83 -0.15 20.85
C THR A 29 -13.92 0.28 19.85
N LEU A 30 -14.89 -0.61 19.54
CA LEU A 30 -15.99 -0.33 18.60
C LEU A 30 -15.49 0.14 17.22
N GLY A 31 -14.38 -0.42 16.73
CA GLY A 31 -13.80 -0.10 15.44
C GLY A 31 -12.83 1.08 15.43
N ILE A 32 -12.71 1.85 16.52
CA ILE A 32 -11.80 3.00 16.62
C ILE A 32 -10.34 2.56 16.41
N TYR A 33 -9.95 1.41 16.98
CA TYR A 33 -8.59 0.87 16.82
C TYR A 33 -8.31 0.34 15.40
N GLY A 34 -9.31 0.25 14.52
CA GLY A 34 -9.15 -0.25 13.16
C GLY A 34 -8.07 0.52 12.36
N ALA A 35 -7.96 1.83 12.57
CA ALA A 35 -6.91 2.64 11.94
C ALA A 35 -5.49 2.25 12.41
N TRP A 36 -5.31 1.97 13.70
CA TRP A 36 -4.04 1.50 14.25
C TRP A 36 -3.73 0.07 13.83
N PHE A 37 -4.75 -0.77 13.69
CA PHE A 37 -4.60 -2.13 13.20
C PHE A 37 -4.12 -2.16 11.75
N GLN A 38 -4.77 -1.39 10.86
CA GLN A 38 -4.37 -1.23 9.45
C GLN A 38 -2.92 -0.77 9.32
N VAL A 39 -2.53 0.25 10.09
CA VAL A 39 -1.14 0.73 10.11
C VAL A 39 -0.19 -0.34 10.65
N SER A 40 -0.55 -1.03 11.74
CA SER A 40 0.32 -2.05 12.35
C SER A 40 0.55 -3.25 11.43
N LEU A 41 -0.50 -3.72 10.75
CA LEU A 41 -0.41 -4.75 9.72
C LEU A 41 0.49 -4.31 8.58
N ARG A 42 0.28 -3.11 8.05
CA ARG A 42 1.08 -2.58 6.93
C ARG A 42 2.54 -2.39 7.32
N LYS A 43 2.82 -1.89 8.53
CA LYS A 43 4.17 -1.82 9.10
C LYS A 43 4.82 -3.18 9.19
N TYR A 44 4.07 -4.18 9.67
CA TYR A 44 4.57 -5.54 9.81
C TYR A 44 4.91 -6.16 8.46
N VAL A 45 4.02 -6.03 7.47
CA VAL A 45 4.28 -6.54 6.11
C VAL A 45 5.49 -5.82 5.51
N MET A 46 5.51 -4.48 5.55
CA MET A 46 6.58 -3.68 4.95
C MET A 46 7.95 -3.96 5.58
N SER A 47 8.02 -4.11 6.91
CA SER A 47 9.29 -4.41 7.60
C SER A 47 9.84 -5.81 7.35
N HIS A 48 9.00 -6.76 6.92
CA HIS A 48 9.42 -8.10 6.55
C HIS A 48 9.59 -8.29 5.04
N LEU A 49 9.25 -7.29 4.23
CA LEU A 49 9.56 -7.25 2.79
C LEU A 49 11.01 -6.74 2.62
N ARG A 50 11.93 -7.69 2.38
CA ARG A 50 13.31 -7.40 1.97
C ARG A 50 13.45 -7.80 0.52
N LEU A 51 13.55 -6.82 -0.38
CA LEU A 51 13.86 -7.06 -1.79
C LEU A 51 15.36 -6.88 -1.97
N GLY A 52 16.13 -7.97 -1.90
CA GLY A 52 17.60 -7.90 -1.96
C GLY A 52 18.19 -6.98 -0.88
N ASN A 53 18.88 -5.91 -1.31
CA ASN A 53 19.49 -4.90 -0.42
C ASN A 53 18.56 -3.72 -0.07
N VAL A 54 17.27 -3.82 -0.41
CA VAL A 54 16.27 -2.76 -0.19
C VAL A 54 15.35 -3.15 0.95
N SER A 55 15.30 -2.32 1.98
CA SER A 55 14.36 -2.47 3.08
C SER A 55 13.32 -1.35 3.05
N PHE A 56 12.05 -1.73 3.05
CA PHE A 56 10.95 -0.78 3.06
C PHE A 56 10.50 -0.58 4.51
N ASN A 57 10.46 0.67 4.97
CA ASN A 57 10.00 0.99 6.32
C ASN A 57 8.83 1.95 6.24
N PHE A 58 7.68 1.52 6.78
CA PHE A 58 6.49 2.36 6.85
C PHE A 58 6.42 3.00 8.23
N LYS A 59 6.55 4.32 8.34
CA LYS A 59 6.47 5.06 9.62
C LYS A 59 5.10 5.69 9.89
N GLY A 60 4.06 5.30 9.16
CA GLY A 60 2.71 5.83 9.32
C GLY A 60 2.22 5.80 10.78
N GLN A 61 1.63 6.89 11.26
CA GLN A 61 0.97 6.96 12.57
C GLN A 61 -0.53 6.66 12.48
N GLY A 62 -1.02 5.68 13.23
CA GLY A 62 -2.44 5.30 13.27
C GLY A 62 -3.38 6.47 13.62
N LYS A 63 -2.93 7.42 14.45
CA LYS A 63 -3.67 8.64 14.81
C LYS A 63 -4.02 9.49 13.59
N THR A 64 -3.08 9.66 12.65
CA THR A 64 -3.32 10.45 11.43
C THR A 64 -4.33 9.78 10.52
N LEU A 65 -4.23 8.45 10.36
CA LEU A 65 -5.19 7.66 9.58
C LEU A 65 -6.59 7.69 10.22
N PHE A 66 -6.67 7.61 11.55
CA PHE A 66 -7.92 7.76 12.29
C PHE A 66 -8.57 9.12 12.01
N TRP A 67 -7.82 10.22 12.17
CA TRP A 67 -8.33 11.56 11.90
C TRP A 67 -8.77 11.75 10.44
N LEU A 68 -8.08 11.12 9.49
CA LEU A 68 -8.44 11.19 8.09
C LEU A 68 -9.76 10.46 7.79
N ASN A 69 -9.94 9.25 8.33
CA ASN A 69 -11.19 8.51 8.21
C ASN A 69 -12.34 9.19 8.96
N PHE A 70 -12.06 9.78 10.13
CA PHE A 70 -13.05 10.53 10.90
C PHE A 70 -13.54 11.75 10.13
N LYS A 71 -12.62 12.54 9.54
CA LYS A 71 -12.98 13.65 8.64
C LYS A 71 -13.80 13.15 7.45
N PHE A 72 -13.40 12.05 6.83
CA PHE A 72 -14.16 11.47 5.74
C PHE A 72 -15.59 11.14 6.16
N PHE A 73 -15.80 10.40 7.25
CA PHE A 73 -17.15 10.07 7.72
C PHE A 73 -17.97 11.32 8.04
N LEU A 74 -17.36 12.33 8.67
CA LEU A 74 -18.03 13.58 9.02
C LEU A 74 -18.46 14.39 7.78
N PHE A 75 -17.60 14.46 6.75
CA PHE A 75 -17.86 15.24 5.54
C PHE A 75 -18.53 14.45 4.43
N PHE A 76 -18.54 13.11 4.47
CA PHE A 76 -19.12 12.27 3.44
C PHE A 76 -20.63 12.47 3.31
N TYR A 77 -21.35 12.46 4.45
CA TYR A 77 -22.80 12.63 4.46
C TYR A 77 -23.24 14.03 3.98
N PRO A 78 -22.67 15.15 4.48
CA PRO A 78 -23.07 16.48 4.04
C PRO A 78 -22.73 16.77 2.56
N THR A 79 -21.63 16.21 2.07
CA THR A 79 -21.11 16.53 0.72
C THR A 79 -21.57 15.56 -0.36
N LEU A 80 -22.45 14.59 -0.03
CA LEU A 80 -22.90 13.53 -0.96
C LEU A 80 -21.75 12.88 -1.74
N GLY A 81 -20.63 12.61 -1.06
CA GLY A 81 -19.47 11.97 -1.67
C GLY A 81 -18.51 12.91 -2.41
N ILE A 82 -18.77 14.21 -2.51
CA ILE A 82 -17.82 15.19 -3.09
C ILE A 82 -16.52 15.22 -2.27
N TYR A 83 -16.57 15.03 -0.95
CA TYR A 83 -15.34 14.99 -0.15
C TYR A 83 -14.41 13.79 -0.48
N THR A 84 -14.90 12.79 -1.21
CA THR A 84 -14.13 11.57 -1.54
C THR A 84 -12.83 11.91 -2.30
N PHE A 85 -12.83 12.92 -3.17
CA PHE A 85 -11.63 13.28 -3.94
C PHE A 85 -10.51 13.81 -3.04
N TRP A 86 -10.87 14.63 -2.05
CA TRP A 86 -9.92 15.14 -1.05
C TRP A 86 -9.43 14.04 -0.13
N TYR A 87 -10.33 13.14 0.27
CA TYR A 87 -9.98 11.98 1.07
C TYR A 87 -8.97 11.07 0.35
N VAL A 88 -9.23 10.70 -0.91
CA VAL A 88 -8.34 9.85 -1.71
C VAL A 88 -6.96 10.50 -1.86
N LYS A 89 -6.90 11.80 -2.18
CA LYS A 89 -5.64 12.56 -2.24
C LYS A 89 -4.88 12.48 -0.92
N ASN A 90 -5.52 12.87 0.18
CA ASN A 90 -4.90 12.90 1.49
C ASN A 90 -4.43 11.51 1.94
N LEU A 91 -5.18 10.46 1.59
CA LEU A 91 -4.86 9.08 1.89
C LEU A 91 -3.61 8.64 1.13
N TRP A 92 -3.54 8.89 -0.19
CA TRP A 92 -2.39 8.56 -1.02
C TRP A 92 -1.14 9.37 -0.65
N THR A 93 -1.28 10.68 -0.42
CA THR A 93 -0.19 11.52 0.08
C THR A 93 0.31 11.02 1.44
N TYR A 94 -0.59 10.64 2.35
CA TYR A 94 -0.21 10.08 3.64
C TYR A 94 0.56 8.76 3.46
N TYR A 95 0.09 7.83 2.63
CA TYR A 95 0.79 6.58 2.40
C TYR A 95 2.16 6.78 1.74
N ALA A 96 2.27 7.66 0.74
CA ALA A 96 3.53 7.95 0.07
C ALA A 96 4.55 8.59 1.04
N SER A 97 4.16 9.69 1.71
CA SER A 97 5.06 10.42 2.62
C SER A 97 5.50 9.62 3.84
N ASN A 98 4.72 8.62 4.25
CA ASN A 98 5.06 7.76 5.39
C ASN A 98 5.74 6.44 4.98
N THR A 99 5.97 6.23 3.69
CA THR A 99 6.78 5.12 3.18
C THR A 99 8.19 5.63 2.97
N GLU A 100 9.12 5.19 3.83
CA GLU A 100 10.55 5.43 3.67
C GLU A 100 11.18 4.18 3.07
N VAL A 101 12.00 4.32 2.03
CA VAL A 101 12.84 3.23 1.52
C VAL A 101 14.24 3.47 2.02
N THR A 102 14.78 2.50 2.74
CA THR A 102 16.20 2.50 3.09
C THR A 102 16.92 1.65 2.03
N LEU A 103 17.56 2.34 1.08
CA LEU A 103 18.38 1.75 0.03
C LEU A 103 19.85 2.10 0.33
N ASN A 104 20.69 1.11 0.64
CA ASN A 104 22.13 1.33 0.92
C ASN A 104 22.39 2.44 1.97
N GLU A 105 21.70 2.40 3.12
CA GLU A 105 21.85 3.35 4.24
C GLU A 105 21.37 4.79 4.02
N GLU A 106 20.93 5.15 2.80
CA GLU A 106 20.27 6.42 2.52
C GLU A 106 18.75 6.30 2.62
N LYS A 107 18.13 7.18 3.42
CA LYS A 107 16.68 7.26 3.59
C LYS A 107 16.08 8.07 2.44
N GLN A 108 15.31 7.42 1.59
CA GLN A 108 14.56 8.10 0.54
C GLN A 108 13.06 8.07 0.87
N ASN A 109 12.44 9.25 0.85
CA ASN A 109 11.00 9.38 1.01
C ASN A 109 10.33 9.40 -0.36
N PHE A 110 9.15 8.79 -0.45
CA PHE A 110 8.26 8.99 -1.59
C PHE A 110 7.45 10.26 -1.37
N SER A 111 7.45 11.15 -2.37
CA SER A 111 6.53 12.29 -2.41
C SER A 111 5.45 12.02 -3.46
N PHE A 112 4.19 12.18 -3.06
CA PHE A 112 3.06 12.08 -3.99
C PHE A 112 2.49 13.47 -4.23
N THR A 113 2.86 14.05 -5.37
CA THR A 113 2.53 15.42 -5.76
C THR A 113 1.45 15.41 -6.84
N ALA A 114 0.31 14.77 -6.56
CA ALA A 114 -0.87 14.84 -7.44
C ALA A 114 -1.69 16.09 -7.13
N GLN A 115 -2.14 16.81 -8.16
CA GLN A 115 -3.09 17.90 -7.97
C GLN A 115 -4.48 17.35 -7.68
N THR A 116 -5.30 18.13 -6.97
CA THR A 116 -6.68 17.73 -6.66
C THR A 116 -7.52 17.58 -7.93
N GLY A 117 -7.23 18.38 -8.97
CA GLY A 117 -7.90 18.31 -10.28
C GLY A 117 -7.62 17.00 -11.02
N ASP A 118 -6.38 16.51 -11.01
CA ASP A 118 -6.00 15.26 -11.67
C ASP A 118 -6.72 14.04 -11.04
N ILE A 119 -6.84 14.03 -9.71
CA ILE A 119 -7.56 12.99 -8.96
C ILE A 119 -9.08 13.08 -9.23
N PHE A 120 -9.60 14.30 -9.35
CA PHE A 120 -11.00 14.51 -9.71
C PHE A 120 -11.30 13.96 -11.11
N GLU A 121 -10.46 14.25 -12.11
CA GLU A 121 -10.63 13.69 -13.46
C GLU A 121 -10.59 12.16 -13.44
N LEU A 122 -9.62 11.58 -12.72
CA LEU A 122 -9.52 10.12 -12.56
C LEU A 122 -10.80 9.53 -11.96
N LEU A 123 -11.29 10.08 -10.84
CA LEU A 123 -12.49 9.58 -10.16
C LEU A 123 -13.76 9.79 -10.98
N LEU A 124 -13.89 10.93 -11.67
CA LEU A 124 -15.03 11.23 -12.52
C LEU A 124 -15.11 10.23 -13.69
N VAL A 125 -13.99 10.03 -14.39
CA VAL A 125 -13.91 9.08 -15.52
C VAL A 125 -14.13 7.65 -15.04
N ASN A 126 -13.55 7.26 -13.91
CA ASN A 126 -13.76 5.93 -13.34
C ASN A 126 -15.23 5.70 -12.95
N SER A 127 -15.86 6.70 -12.33
CA SER A 127 -17.28 6.62 -11.95
C SER A 127 -18.18 6.53 -13.18
N LEU A 128 -17.92 7.34 -14.21
CA LEU A 128 -18.67 7.31 -15.46
C LEU A 128 -18.52 5.95 -16.16
N LEU A 129 -17.30 5.41 -16.23
CA LEU A 129 -17.07 4.08 -16.77
C LEU A 129 -17.84 3.00 -16.01
N LEU A 130 -17.81 3.00 -14.68
CA LEU A 130 -18.51 2.01 -13.87
C LEU A 130 -20.03 2.11 -14.05
N ILE A 131 -20.58 3.31 -14.10
CA ILE A 131 -22.02 3.54 -14.30
C ILE A 131 -22.43 3.10 -15.72
N CYS A 132 -21.70 3.55 -16.76
CA CYS A 132 -22.01 3.24 -18.15
C CYS A 132 -21.85 1.76 -18.49
N THR A 133 -20.93 1.06 -17.85
CA THR A 133 -20.67 -0.36 -18.10
C THR A 133 -21.33 -1.30 -17.09
N LEU A 134 -22.15 -0.76 -16.17
CA LEU A 134 -22.77 -1.50 -15.06
C LEU A 134 -21.74 -2.33 -14.26
N GLY A 135 -20.53 -1.79 -14.09
CA GLY A 135 -19.43 -2.43 -13.38
C GLY A 135 -18.53 -3.33 -14.22
N LEU A 136 -18.76 -3.50 -15.53
CA LEU A 136 -17.87 -4.31 -16.37
C LEU A 136 -16.50 -3.66 -16.61
N ALA A 137 -16.38 -2.35 -16.43
CA ALA A 137 -15.11 -1.62 -16.56
C ALA A 137 -14.19 -1.69 -15.33
N LEU A 138 -14.52 -2.49 -14.30
CA LEU A 138 -13.67 -2.68 -13.12
C LEU A 138 -12.17 -2.97 -13.45
N PRO A 139 -11.81 -3.92 -14.33
CA PRO A 139 -10.40 -4.18 -14.65
C PRO A 139 -9.70 -2.95 -15.26
N TRP A 140 -10.40 -2.19 -16.12
CA TRP A 140 -9.88 -0.96 -16.71
C TRP A 140 -9.63 0.13 -15.66
N VAL A 141 -10.58 0.31 -14.75
CA VAL A 141 -10.49 1.27 -13.64
C VAL A 141 -9.29 0.98 -12.75
N VAL A 142 -9.03 -0.30 -12.44
CA VAL A 142 -7.88 -0.73 -11.64
C VAL A 142 -6.57 -0.38 -12.34
N ILE A 143 -6.42 -0.75 -13.61
CA ILE A 143 -5.20 -0.47 -14.40
C ILE A 143 -4.95 1.03 -14.48
N ARG A 144 -5.97 1.83 -14.82
CA ARG A 144 -5.87 3.29 -14.93
C ARG A 144 -5.46 3.93 -13.60
N THR A 145 -6.05 3.48 -12.51
CA THR A 145 -5.73 3.99 -11.16
C THR A 145 -4.29 3.68 -10.78
N ASN A 146 -3.81 2.46 -11.05
CA ASN A 146 -2.43 2.09 -10.77
C ASN A 146 -1.44 2.92 -11.60
N THR A 147 -1.68 3.07 -12.90
CA THR A 147 -0.87 3.92 -13.80
C THR A 147 -0.84 5.36 -13.32
N PHE A 148 -1.96 5.90 -12.86
CA PHE A 148 -2.04 7.25 -12.30
C PHE A 148 -1.18 7.39 -11.04
N ILE A 149 -1.28 6.43 -10.11
CA ILE A 149 -0.49 6.45 -8.88
C ILE A 149 1.00 6.45 -9.23
N PHE A 150 1.47 5.57 -10.12
CA PHE A 150 2.88 5.54 -10.53
C PHE A 150 3.35 6.81 -11.22
N LYS A 151 2.48 7.46 -12.01
CA LYS A 151 2.80 8.73 -12.68
C LYS A 151 3.09 9.87 -11.71
N PHE A 152 2.35 9.95 -10.61
CA PHE A 152 2.44 11.06 -9.64
C PHE A 152 3.24 10.73 -8.38
N LEU A 153 3.65 9.47 -8.24
CA LEU A 153 4.55 9.02 -7.20
C LEU A 153 5.98 9.36 -7.62
N ALA A 154 6.46 10.50 -7.15
CA ALA A 154 7.82 10.93 -7.35
C ALA A 154 8.70 10.40 -6.21
N LEU A 155 9.86 9.87 -6.57
CA LEU A 155 10.93 9.65 -5.61
C LEU A 155 11.74 10.93 -5.56
N GLU A 156 11.73 11.58 -4.40
CA GLU A 156 12.29 12.91 -4.20
C GLU A 156 13.81 12.96 -4.48
N ASN A 157 14.49 11.81 -4.58
CA ASN A 157 15.92 11.68 -4.89
C ASN A 157 16.25 10.46 -5.79
N PHE A 158 15.47 10.19 -6.83
CA PHE A 158 15.74 9.04 -7.72
C PHE A 158 16.75 9.35 -8.83
N ASP A 159 18.00 8.97 -8.62
CA ASP A 159 18.96 8.81 -9.72
C ASP A 159 18.64 7.52 -10.49
N SER A 160 17.83 7.66 -11.55
CA SER A 160 17.38 6.58 -12.45
C SER A 160 18.52 5.73 -13.03
N LYS A 161 19.76 6.22 -13.00
CA LYS A 161 20.95 5.54 -13.54
C LYS A 161 21.46 4.40 -12.65
N LYS A 162 21.15 4.38 -11.35
CA LYS A 162 21.62 3.33 -10.42
C LYS A 162 20.80 2.04 -10.47
N ILE A 163 19.50 2.11 -10.80
CA ILE A 163 18.63 0.92 -10.86
C ILE A 163 18.75 0.20 -12.20
N GLN A 164 19.00 0.91 -13.29
CA GLN A 164 19.16 0.27 -14.61
C GLN A 164 20.32 -0.72 -14.61
N LYS A 165 21.39 -0.47 -13.86
CA LYS A 165 22.51 -1.41 -13.70
C LYS A 165 22.18 -2.59 -12.79
N ALA A 166 21.48 -2.37 -11.67
CA ALA A 166 21.10 -3.44 -10.75
C ALA A 166 19.98 -4.36 -11.30
N SER A 167 19.14 -3.85 -12.20
CA SER A 167 18.02 -4.60 -12.78
C SER A 167 18.40 -5.42 -14.01
N TYR A 168 19.42 -5.02 -14.77
CA TYR A 168 19.87 -5.77 -15.95
C TYR A 168 20.87 -6.89 -15.59
N ASP A 169 21.74 -6.69 -14.60
CA ASP A 169 22.71 -7.72 -14.18
C ASP A 169 22.09 -8.86 -13.36
N ASN A 170 20.86 -8.67 -12.85
CA ASN A 170 20.20 -9.61 -11.94
C ASN A 170 18.87 -10.16 -12.48
N TYR A 171 18.59 -9.94 -13.77
CA TYR A 171 17.47 -10.56 -14.49
C TYR A 171 17.87 -11.94 -15.03
N ASP A 172 18.63 -12.68 -14.23
CA ASP A 172 18.87 -14.09 -14.47
C ASP A 172 17.65 -14.88 -13.96
N ASP A 173 17.42 -16.02 -14.61
CA ASP A 173 16.33 -17.00 -14.50
C ASP A 173 15.70 -17.20 -13.10
N ALA A 174 16.48 -16.92 -12.04
CA ALA A 174 16.11 -17.01 -10.63
C ALA A 174 15.00 -16.05 -10.15
N THR A 175 14.76 -14.89 -10.78
CA THR A 175 13.67 -13.98 -10.33
C THR A 175 12.29 -14.47 -10.78
N GLY A 176 12.22 -15.14 -11.94
CA GLY A 176 11.01 -15.82 -12.40
C GLY A 176 10.66 -16.99 -11.50
N GLU A 177 11.66 -17.84 -11.22
CA GLU A 177 11.56 -18.93 -10.23
C GLU A 177 11.18 -18.40 -8.83
N ALA A 178 11.79 -17.33 -8.33
CA ALA A 178 11.46 -16.76 -7.02
C ALA A 178 10.06 -16.14 -6.97
N ALA A 179 9.57 -15.56 -8.07
CA ALA A 179 8.19 -15.08 -8.18
C ALA A 179 7.19 -16.25 -8.23
N LEU A 180 7.53 -17.34 -8.92
CA LEU A 180 6.76 -18.59 -8.93
C LEU A 180 6.73 -19.25 -7.55
N ASP A 181 7.87 -19.31 -6.86
CA ASP A 181 7.99 -19.84 -5.50
C ASP A 181 7.16 -18.97 -4.51
N MET A 182 7.16 -17.65 -4.68
CA MET A 182 6.28 -16.74 -3.92
C MET A 182 4.78 -16.91 -4.21
N LEU A 183 4.40 -17.32 -5.43
CA LEU A 183 3.02 -17.66 -5.78
C LEU A 183 2.62 -19.01 -5.18
N ASP A 184 3.52 -19.99 -5.18
CA ASP A 184 3.34 -21.27 -4.48
C ASP A 184 3.22 -21.06 -2.95
N PHE A 185 3.91 -20.08 -2.38
CA PHE A 185 3.81 -19.72 -0.95
C PHE A 185 2.45 -19.13 -0.51
N ASN A 186 1.50 -18.90 -1.42
CA ASN A 186 0.18 -18.31 -1.10
C ASN A 186 -1.02 -19.12 -1.64
N LEU A 187 -0.81 -20.32 -2.19
CA LEU A 187 -1.87 -21.17 -2.75
C LEU A 187 -1.90 -22.59 -2.18
N ILE A 188 -1.77 -22.74 -0.86
CA ILE A 188 -2.37 -23.78 -0.01
C ILE A 188 -2.58 -23.22 1.40
#